data_AF-A0A5P9PRW6-F1
#
_entry.id   AF-A0A5P9PRW6-F1
#
_cell.length_a   1.000
_cell.length_b   1.000
_cell.length_c   1.000
_cell.angle_alpha   90.00
_cell.angle_beta   90.00
_cell.angle_gamma   90.00
#
_symmetry.space_group_name_H-M   'P 1'
#
loop_
_entity.id
_entity.type
_entity.pdbx_description
1 polymer ?
#
loop_
_entity_poly.entity_id
_entity_poly.type
_entity_poly.pdbx_seq_one_letter_code
_entity_poly.pdbx_strand_id
1 'polypeptide(L)'
;MAEEEAVAAQRLMPTQATVVALAARVERLQKQVASGDLALDPAVGDEIRGMLTEQMDQVDVWLRKAIDLGRQAPLGQNPVAEAMAGKFQQRAGDADSALAGVLVPYRELLAKAHETVGTAMQRYGDFEHQSIDLLRTANGETNA
;
A
#
# COMPACT_ATOMS: atom_id res chain seq x y z
N MET A 1 18.69 -20.75 11.85
CA MET A 1 18.62 -19.30 11.57
C MET A 1 17.96 -18.99 10.23
N ALA A 2 18.35 -19.59 9.09
CA ALA A 2 17.73 -19.29 7.79
C ALA A 2 16.24 -19.69 7.64
N GLU A 3 15.79 -20.77 8.31
CA GLU A 3 14.39 -21.21 8.25
C GLU A 3 13.43 -20.33 9.06
N GLU A 4 13.90 -19.69 10.13
CA GLU A 4 13.06 -18.84 10.99
C GLU A 4 12.76 -17.48 10.33
N GLU A 5 13.75 -16.93 9.61
CA GLU A 5 13.58 -15.76 8.74
C GLU A 5 12.65 -16.05 7.55
N ALA A 6 12.74 -17.24 6.95
CA ALA A 6 11.88 -17.63 5.85
C ALA A 6 10.41 -17.79 6.29
N VAL A 7 10.17 -18.34 7.48
CA VAL A 7 8.82 -18.48 8.06
C VAL A 7 8.26 -17.13 8.52
N ALA A 8 9.10 -16.21 9.01
CA ALA A 8 8.69 -14.84 9.31
C ALA A 8 8.34 -14.05 8.03
N ALA A 9 9.12 -14.20 6.96
CA ALA A 9 8.83 -13.61 5.65
C ALA A 9 7.55 -14.20 5.02
N GLN A 10 7.29 -15.49 5.23
CA GLN A 10 6.08 -16.17 4.77
C GLN A 10 4.81 -15.72 5.54
N ARG A 11 4.96 -15.11 6.72
CA ARG A 11 3.87 -14.48 7.49
C ARG A 11 3.53 -13.05 7.07
N LEU A 12 4.36 -12.41 6.24
CA LEU A 12 4.21 -11.01 5.81
C LEU A 12 3.82 -10.84 4.34
N MET A 13 3.77 -11.91 3.55
CA MET A 13 3.37 -11.79 2.15
C MET A 13 1.85 -11.58 2.01
N PRO A 14 1.43 -10.59 1.20
CA PRO A 14 0.02 -10.40 0.90
C PRO A 14 -0.51 -11.58 0.09
N THR A 15 -1.74 -11.95 0.39
CA THR A 15 -2.56 -12.89 -0.36
C THR A 15 -3.69 -12.15 -1.07
N GLN A 16 -4.33 -12.78 -2.05
CA GLN A 16 -5.49 -12.19 -2.72
C GLN A 16 -6.61 -11.80 -1.75
N ALA A 17 -6.86 -12.61 -0.71
CA ALA A 17 -7.84 -12.31 0.32
C ALA A 17 -7.47 -11.03 1.10
N THR A 18 -6.20 -10.86 1.44
CA THR A 18 -5.74 -9.65 2.13
C THR A 18 -5.76 -8.41 1.24
N VAL A 19 -5.51 -8.55 -0.07
CA VAL A 19 -5.64 -7.46 -1.05
C VAL A 19 -7.08 -6.96 -1.12
N VAL A 20 -8.04 -7.89 -1.23
CA VAL A 20 -9.47 -7.54 -1.25
C VAL A 20 -9.89 -6.85 0.05
N ALA A 21 -9.45 -7.37 1.20
CA ALA A 21 -9.75 -6.76 2.49
C ALA A 21 -9.14 -5.35 2.64
N LEU A 22 -7.90 -5.17 2.17
CA LEU A 22 -7.24 -3.87 2.17
C LEU A 22 -7.97 -2.89 1.24
N ALA A 23 -8.37 -3.32 0.04
CA ALA A 23 -9.11 -2.48 -0.90
C ALA A 23 -10.38 -1.91 -0.27
N ALA A 24 -11.17 -2.76 0.38
CA ALA A 24 -12.39 -2.34 1.08
C ALA A 24 -12.09 -1.35 2.23
N ARG A 25 -10.95 -1.52 2.92
CA ARG A 25 -10.54 -0.62 4.01
C ARG A 25 -10.07 0.74 3.48
N VAL A 26 -9.29 0.76 2.40
CA VAL A 26 -8.87 2.00 1.73
C VAL A 26 -10.08 2.75 1.18
N GLU A 27 -11.05 2.07 0.58
CA GLU A 27 -12.27 2.70 0.09
C GLU A 27 -13.07 3.36 1.22
N ARG A 28 -13.23 2.68 2.36
CA ARG A 28 -13.88 3.27 3.54
C ARG A 28 -13.12 4.49 4.05
N LEU A 29 -11.81 4.40 4.14
CA LEU A 29 -10.96 5.52 4.56
C LEU A 29 -11.16 6.73 3.65
N GLN A 30 -11.15 6.53 2.33
CA GLN A 30 -11.39 7.58 1.35
C GLN A 30 -12.75 8.25 1.52
N LYS A 31 -13.81 7.46 1.77
CA LYS A 31 -15.14 7.99 2.03
C LYS A 31 -15.17 8.87 3.28
N GLN A 32 -14.53 8.43 4.37
CA GLN A 32 -14.47 9.18 5.63
C GLN A 32 -13.68 10.49 5.50
N VAL A 33 -12.58 10.46 4.75
CA VAL A 33 -11.79 11.68 4.46
C VAL A 33 -12.57 12.63 3.56
N ALA A 34 -13.27 12.11 2.54
CA ALA A 34 -14.06 12.91 1.61
C ALA A 34 -15.28 13.57 2.27
N SER A 35 -15.95 12.86 3.19
CA SER A 35 -17.08 13.40 3.96
C SER A 35 -16.65 14.41 5.03
N GLY A 36 -15.35 14.47 5.36
CA GLY A 36 -14.84 15.29 6.45
C GLY A 36 -15.02 14.66 7.83
N ASP A 37 -15.51 13.41 7.90
CA ASP A 37 -15.66 12.66 9.16
C ASP A 37 -14.31 12.25 9.75
N LEU A 38 -13.25 12.28 8.93
CA LEU A 38 -11.88 11.98 9.36
C LEU A 38 -10.92 13.10 8.93
N ALA A 39 -10.37 13.77 9.93
CA ALA A 39 -9.20 14.62 9.82
C ALA A 39 -8.07 13.96 10.64
N LEU A 40 -6.84 14.08 10.16
CA LEU A 40 -5.68 13.45 10.79
C LEU A 40 -4.63 14.49 11.15
N ASP A 41 -4.13 14.42 12.38
CA ASP A 41 -3.01 15.22 12.83
C ASP A 41 -1.79 15.00 11.90
N PRO A 42 -1.11 16.08 11.45
CA PRO A 42 0.00 15.96 10.51
C PRO A 42 1.17 15.10 11.01
N ALA A 43 1.53 15.16 12.30
CA ALA A 43 2.65 14.38 12.83
C ALA A 43 2.33 12.87 12.80
N VAL A 44 1.10 12.50 13.17
CA VAL A 44 0.62 11.11 13.07
C VAL A 44 0.49 10.68 11.60
N GLY A 45 0.04 11.58 10.73
CA GLY A 45 -0.06 11.33 9.30
C GLY A 45 1.28 11.05 8.64
N ASP A 46 2.33 11.78 9.01
CA ASP A 46 3.69 11.56 8.52
C ASP A 46 4.25 10.20 8.97
N GLU A 47 4.00 9.80 10.22
CA GLU A 47 4.38 8.46 10.71
C GLU A 47 3.71 7.35 9.88
N ILE A 48 2.38 7.45 9.69
CA ILE A 48 1.62 6.46 8.89
C ILE A 48 2.12 6.42 7.44
N ARG A 49 2.40 7.58 6.84
CA ARG A 49 2.92 7.65 5.47
C ARG A 49 4.33 7.09 5.37
N GLY A 50 5.17 7.27 6.39
CA GLY A 50 6.48 6.63 6.50
C GLY A 50 6.35 5.10 6.49
N MET A 51 5.50 4.55 7.36
CA MET A 51 5.24 3.10 7.41
C MET A 51 4.71 2.54 6.08
N LEU A 52 3.80 3.28 5.41
CA LEU A 52 3.28 2.88 4.10
C LEU A 52 4.37 2.91 3.02
N THR A 53 5.29 3.86 3.09
CA THR A 53 6.45 3.96 2.18
C THR A 53 7.38 2.76 2.36
N GLU A 54 7.73 2.43 3.59
CA GLU A 54 8.56 1.25 3.90
C GLU A 54 7.91 -0.05 3.38
N GLN A 55 6.59 -0.19 3.54
CA GLN A 55 5.88 -1.33 3.00
C GLN A 55 5.89 -1.37 1.46
N MET A 56 5.73 -0.22 0.79
CA MET A 56 5.84 -0.14 -0.66
C MET A 56 7.24 -0.54 -1.14
N ASP A 57 8.29 -0.03 -0.49
CA ASP A 57 9.68 -0.37 -0.83
C ASP A 57 9.95 -1.88 -0.69
N GLN A 58 9.40 -2.48 0.37
CA GLN A 58 9.50 -3.92 0.58
C GLN A 58 8.78 -4.73 -0.50
N VAL A 59 7.60 -4.27 -0.94
CA VAL A 59 6.84 -4.87 -2.04
C VAL A 59 7.60 -4.72 -3.37
N ASP A 60 8.24 -3.59 -3.62
CA ASP A 60 9.05 -3.36 -4.81
C ASP A 60 10.30 -4.27 -4.85
N VAL A 61 10.88 -4.60 -3.70
CA VAL A 61 11.90 -5.66 -3.60
C VAL A 61 11.33 -7.02 -4.00
N TRP A 62 10.13 -7.38 -3.52
CA TRP A 62 9.52 -8.67 -3.85
C TRP A 62 9.08 -8.77 -5.31
N LEU A 63 8.57 -7.68 -5.89
CA LEU A 63 8.22 -7.62 -7.32
C LEU A 63 9.45 -7.84 -8.20
N ARG A 64 10.58 -7.19 -7.88
CA ARG A 64 11.85 -7.43 -8.59
C ARG A 64 12.27 -8.89 -8.52
N LYS A 65 12.19 -9.50 -7.33
CA LYS A 65 12.50 -10.94 -7.14
C LYS A 65 11.53 -11.84 -7.90
N ALA A 66 10.24 -11.50 -7.97
CA ALA A 66 9.25 -12.25 -8.73
C ALA A 66 9.57 -12.20 -10.24
N ILE A 67 9.90 -11.02 -10.77
CA ILE A 67 10.32 -10.84 -12.16
C ILE A 67 11.58 -11.66 -12.46
N ASP A 68 12.58 -11.62 -11.58
CA ASP A 68 13.81 -12.40 -11.74
C ASP A 68 13.54 -13.92 -11.70
N LEU A 69 12.59 -14.37 -10.87
CA LEU A 69 12.15 -15.77 -10.84
C LEU A 69 11.41 -16.19 -12.11
N GLY A 70 10.69 -15.25 -12.74
CA GLY A 70 10.00 -15.47 -14.01
C GLY A 70 10.95 -15.50 -15.22
N ARG A 71 12.20 -15.03 -15.09
CA ARG A 71 13.20 -15.18 -16.14
C ARG A 71 13.60 -16.65 -16.24
N GLN A 72 13.50 -17.20 -17.45
CA GLN A 72 13.81 -18.59 -17.74
C GLN A 72 15.23 -18.92 -17.29
N ALA A 73 15.37 -19.66 -16.19
CA ALA A 73 16.67 -20.15 -15.76
C ALA A 73 17.24 -21.08 -16.86
N PRO A 74 18.53 -20.98 -17.22
CA PRO A 74 19.14 -21.85 -18.21
C PRO A 74 19.34 -23.25 -17.62
N LEU A 75 18.23 -23.97 -17.41
CA LEU A 75 18.19 -25.31 -16.81
C LEU A 75 18.60 -26.41 -17.82
N GLY A 76 19.08 -26.02 -19.02
CA GLY A 76 19.41 -26.89 -20.13
C GLY A 76 18.21 -27.22 -21.03
N GLN A 77 18.47 -27.81 -22.20
CA GLN A 77 17.45 -28.15 -23.22
C GLN A 77 16.78 -29.51 -22.98
N ASN A 78 16.74 -29.99 -21.73
CA ASN A 78 16.07 -31.26 -21.45
C ASN A 78 14.57 -31.03 -21.17
N PRO A 79 13.68 -31.99 -21.50
CA PRO A 79 12.23 -31.80 -21.36
C PRO A 79 11.76 -31.46 -19.94
N VAL A 80 12.48 -31.93 -18.92
CA VAL A 80 12.16 -31.65 -17.50
C VAL A 80 12.52 -30.20 -17.14
N ALA A 81 13.66 -29.72 -17.63
CA ALA A 81 14.14 -28.36 -17.45
C ALA A 81 13.17 -27.35 -18.09
N GLU A 82 12.68 -27.63 -19.29
CA GLU A 82 11.66 -26.82 -19.95
C GLU A 82 10.34 -26.80 -19.18
N ALA A 83 9.85 -27.97 -18.73
CA ALA A 83 8.64 -28.07 -17.93
C ALA A 83 8.76 -27.36 -16.57
N MET A 84 9.94 -27.42 -15.93
CA MET A 84 10.23 -26.70 -14.69
C MET A 84 10.27 -25.20 -14.91
N ALA A 85 10.96 -24.74 -15.96
CA ALA A 85 11.02 -23.33 -16.31
C ALA A 85 9.61 -22.74 -16.56
N GLY A 86 8.74 -23.47 -17.26
CA GLY A 86 7.34 -23.07 -17.46
C GLY A 86 6.55 -22.93 -16.16
N LYS A 87 6.74 -23.84 -15.19
CA LYS A 87 6.09 -23.74 -13.88
C LYS A 87 6.58 -22.54 -13.06
N PHE A 88 7.86 -22.23 -13.11
CA PHE A 88 8.41 -21.05 -12.42
C PHE A 88 7.88 -19.76 -13.03
N GLN A 89 7.86 -19.68 -14.36
CA GLN A 89 7.29 -18.55 -15.09
C GLN A 89 5.81 -18.36 -14.75
N GLN A 90 5.03 -19.44 -14.68
CA GLN A 90 3.61 -19.37 -14.30
C GLN A 90 3.40 -18.91 -12.86
N ARG A 91 4.23 -19.36 -11.91
CA ARG A 91 4.13 -18.95 -10.49
C ARG A 91 4.58 -17.51 -10.25
N ALA A 92 5.50 -17.02 -11.07
CA ALA A 92 6.04 -15.66 -11.01
C ALA A 92 5.19 -14.64 -11.78
N GLY A 93 4.36 -15.10 -12.73
CA GLY A 93 3.63 -14.27 -13.67
C GLY A 93 2.52 -13.39 -13.09
N ASP A 94 1.70 -12.87 -13.99
CA ASP A 94 0.69 -11.82 -13.75
C ASP A 94 -0.72 -12.35 -13.44
N ALA A 95 -0.94 -13.66 -13.48
CA ALA A 95 -2.22 -14.25 -13.12
C ALA A 95 -2.61 -13.91 -11.66
N ASP A 96 -3.90 -13.76 -11.37
CA ASP A 96 -4.42 -13.30 -10.05
C ASP A 96 -3.93 -14.09 -8.83
N SER A 97 -3.48 -15.34 -9.01
CA SER A 97 -2.92 -16.18 -7.95
C SER A 97 -1.39 -16.32 -8.01
N ALA A 98 -0.77 -15.82 -9.07
CA ALA A 98 0.68 -15.74 -9.20
C ALA A 98 1.24 -14.56 -8.39
N LEU A 99 2.52 -14.66 -8.02
CA LEU A 99 3.11 -13.74 -7.05
C LEU A 99 3.05 -12.28 -7.52
N ALA A 100 3.38 -11.99 -8.78
CA ALA A 100 3.29 -10.62 -9.30
C ALA A 100 1.83 -10.15 -9.42
N GLY A 101 0.90 -11.04 -9.78
CA GLY A 101 -0.53 -10.75 -9.84
C GLY A 101 -1.15 -10.34 -8.50
N VAL A 102 -0.60 -10.79 -7.37
CA VAL A 102 -1.03 -10.34 -6.02
C VAL A 102 -0.28 -9.09 -5.56
N LEU A 103 1.03 -9.00 -5.83
CA LEU A 103 1.88 -7.91 -5.35
C LEU A 103 1.60 -6.58 -6.05
N VAL A 104 1.26 -6.58 -7.35
CA VAL A 104 0.96 -5.35 -8.10
C VAL A 104 -0.27 -4.63 -7.53
N PRO A 105 -1.45 -5.28 -7.42
CA PRO A 105 -2.63 -4.65 -6.82
C PRO A 105 -2.39 -4.25 -5.35
N TYR A 106 -1.64 -5.06 -4.60
CA TYR A 106 -1.30 -4.72 -3.23
C TYR A 106 -0.50 -3.42 -3.13
N ARG A 107 0.53 -3.25 -3.99
CA ARG A 107 1.29 -1.99 -4.06
C ARG A 107 0.37 -0.82 -4.37
N GLU A 108 -0.48 -0.94 -5.39
CA GLU A 108 -1.40 0.13 -5.78
C GLU A 108 -2.31 0.56 -4.62
N LEU A 109 -2.78 -0.39 -3.82
CA LEU A 109 -3.58 -0.09 -2.63
C LEU A 109 -2.80 0.64 -1.55
N LEU A 110 -1.52 0.28 -1.32
CA LEU A 110 -0.66 1.00 -0.39
C LEU A 110 -0.43 2.45 -0.84
N ALA A 111 -0.18 2.66 -2.13
CA ALA A 111 -0.01 4.00 -2.70
C ALA A 111 -1.28 4.84 -2.54
N LYS A 112 -2.44 4.22 -2.79
CA LYS A 112 -3.75 4.87 -2.63
C LYS A 112 -4.06 5.20 -1.16
N ALA A 113 -3.68 4.32 -0.23
CA ALA A 113 -3.78 4.60 1.20
C ALA A 113 -2.90 5.78 1.62
N HIS A 114 -1.65 5.82 1.12
CA HIS A 114 -0.70 6.88 1.39
C HIS A 114 -1.21 8.24 0.89
N GLU A 115 -1.75 8.31 -0.33
CA GLU A 115 -2.39 9.53 -0.87
C GLU A 115 -3.58 9.96 -0.01
N THR A 116 -4.43 9.01 0.38
CA THR A 116 -5.62 9.29 1.20
C THR A 116 -5.26 9.89 2.56
N VAL A 117 -4.18 9.41 3.18
CA VAL A 117 -3.64 9.97 4.43
C VAL A 117 -3.17 11.41 4.21
N GLY A 118 -2.47 11.68 3.10
CA GLY A 118 -2.08 13.05 2.73
C GLY A 118 -3.27 14.01 2.62
N THR A 119 -4.36 13.58 1.98
CA THR A 119 -5.60 14.35 1.90
C THR A 119 -6.25 14.58 3.26
N ALA A 120 -6.20 13.58 4.16
CA ALA A 120 -6.72 13.72 5.53
C ALA A 120 -5.95 14.76 6.34
N MET A 121 -4.63 14.83 6.17
CA MET A 121 -3.78 15.83 6.81
C MET A 121 -4.04 17.24 6.29
N GLN A 122 -4.20 17.40 4.96
CA GLN A 122 -4.53 18.70 4.37
C GLN A 122 -5.85 19.26 4.94
N ARG A 123 -6.86 18.39 5.04
CA ARG A 123 -8.16 18.77 5.62
C ARG A 123 -8.07 19.18 7.08
N TYR A 124 -7.20 18.55 7.88
CA TYR A 124 -6.96 18.98 9.26
C TYR A 124 -6.50 20.44 9.32
N GLY A 125 -5.54 20.82 8.47
CA GLY A 125 -5.07 22.20 8.37
C GLY A 125 -6.16 23.19 7.95
N ASP A 126 -7.02 22.81 7.00
CA ASP A 126 -8.15 23.64 6.56
C ASP A 126 -9.18 23.86 7.68
N PHE A 127 -9.48 22.81 8.47
CA PHE A 127 -10.38 22.90 9.61
C PHE A 127 -9.84 23.80 10.72
N GLU A 128 -8.54 23.72 11.03
CA GLU A 128 -7.92 24.60 12.02
C GLU A 128 -7.97 26.07 11.57
N HIS A 129 -7.63 26.37 10.32
CA HIS A 129 -7.68 27.74 9.78
C HIS A 129 -9.09 28.32 9.83
N GLN A 130 -10.10 27.57 9.37
CA GLN A 130 -11.50 28.00 9.40
C GLN A 130 -11.99 28.26 10.83
N SER A 131 -11.62 27.39 11.77
CA SER A 131 -12.01 27.54 13.19
C SER A 131 -11.37 28.78 13.82
N ILE A 132 -10.10 29.05 13.51
CA ILE A 132 -9.40 30.25 13.99
C ILE A 132 -10.04 31.52 13.40
N ASP A 133 -10.39 31.51 12.11
CA ASP A 133 -11.02 32.66 11.47
C ASP A 133 -12.44 32.92 12.00
N LEU A 134 -13.21 31.87 12.27
CA LEU A 134 -14.53 31.97 12.92
C LEU A 134 -14.41 32.48 14.36
N LEU A 135 -13.43 32.01 15.13
CA LEU A 135 -13.19 32.50 16.49
C LEU A 135 -12.70 33.96 16.47
N ARG A 136 -11.88 34.35 15.50
CA ARG A 136 -11.42 35.74 15.33
C ARG A 136 -12.57 36.68 14.97
N THR A 137 -13.44 36.28 14.04
CA THR A 137 -14.62 37.07 13.67
C THR A 137 -15.64 37.15 14.80
N ALA A 138 -15.90 36.04 15.51
CA ALA A 138 -16.80 36.03 16.67
C ALA A 138 -16.29 36.85 17.86
N ASN A 139 -14.97 36.91 18.08
CA ASN A 139 -14.36 37.65 19.19
C ASN A 139 -13.97 39.10 18.86
N GLY A 140 -14.09 39.55 17.60
CA GLY A 140 -13.38 40.75 17.14
C GLY A 140 -14.12 41.75 16.26
N GLU A 141 -15.25 41.41 15.62
CA GLU A 141 -15.92 42.35 14.70
C GLU A 141 -17.43 42.41 14.94
N THR A 142 -17.80 42.96 16.10
CA THR A 142 -18.96 43.85 16.25
C THR A 142 -18.43 45.22 16.65
N ASN A 143 -17.82 45.93 15.69
CA ASN A 143 -17.51 47.34 15.84
C ASN A 143 -17.75 48.06 14.51
N ALA A 144 -19.02 48.43 14.31
CA ALA A 144 -19.58 49.55 13.54
C ALA A 144 -20.93 49.14 12.92
#